data_AF-A0A9Q4CE90-F1
#
_entry.id   AF-A0A9Q4CE90-F1
#
_cell.length_a   1.000
_cell.length_b   1.000
_cell.length_c   1.000
_cell.angle_alpha   90.00
_cell.angle_beta   90.00
_cell.angle_gamma   90.00
#
_symmetry.space_group_name_H-M   'P 1'
#
loop_
_entity.id
_entity.type
_entity.pdbx_description
1 polymer ?
#
loop_
_entity_poly.entity_id
_entity_poly.type
_entity_poly.pdbx_seq_one_letter_code
_entity_poly.pdbx_strand_id
1 'polypeptide(L)'
;MNKPTPTQQQEAVTRAVTFLDVLTAHDWEGAAHLLGPKLGDELDAKSLADAWAQVVALGGELEARHPAQTVSLADEVLVVEQLLDFEAADLVGRISYNREGEMVGLWFLPADQALSKDQSR
;
A
#
# COMPACT_ATOMS: atom_id res chain seq x y z
N MET A 1 -3.24 -15.70 20.04
CA MET A 1 -2.87 -16.38 18.77
C MET A 1 -4.10 -16.48 17.88
N ASN A 2 -4.45 -15.42 17.13
CA ASN A 2 -5.51 -15.48 16.12
C ASN A 2 -4.96 -14.94 14.81
N LYS A 3 -4.97 -15.78 13.76
CA LYS A 3 -4.66 -15.39 12.39
C LYS A 3 -5.80 -14.52 11.85
N PRO A 4 -5.53 -13.52 10.99
CA PRO A 4 -6.58 -12.70 10.37
C PRO A 4 -7.56 -13.57 9.58
N THR A 5 -8.85 -13.34 9.78
CA THR A 5 -9.91 -14.12 9.08
C THR A 5 -9.93 -13.79 7.59
N PRO A 6 -10.45 -14.68 6.72
CA PRO A 6 -10.56 -14.41 5.29
C PRO A 6 -11.32 -13.11 4.98
N THR A 7 -12.32 -12.77 5.79
CA THR A 7 -13.08 -11.51 5.68
C THR A 7 -12.18 -10.30 5.93
N GLN A 8 -11.38 -10.30 7.00
CA GLN A 8 -10.46 -9.20 7.30
C GLN A 8 -9.41 -9.02 6.20
N GLN A 9 -8.94 -10.14 5.61
CA GLN A 9 -8.03 -10.10 4.48
C GLN A 9 -8.68 -9.40 3.28
N GLN A 10 -9.91 -9.79 2.93
CA GLN A 10 -10.64 -9.24 1.79
C GLN A 10 -11.02 -7.77 2.00
N GLU A 11 -11.38 -7.37 3.21
CA GLU A 11 -11.63 -5.97 3.56
C GLU A 11 -10.38 -5.12 3.40
N ALA A 12 -9.24 -5.58 3.91
CA ALA A 12 -7.97 -4.86 3.75
C ALA A 12 -7.52 -4.76 2.30
N VAL A 13 -7.70 -5.81 1.49
CA VAL A 13 -7.48 -5.75 0.04
C VAL A 13 -8.35 -4.67 -0.58
N THR A 14 -9.64 -4.66 -0.24
CA THR A 14 -10.58 -3.66 -0.77
C THR A 14 -10.14 -2.25 -0.39
N ARG A 15 -9.79 -2.00 0.87
CA ARG A 15 -9.29 -0.69 1.34
C ARG A 15 -7.99 -0.29 0.65
N ALA A 16 -7.07 -1.22 0.44
CA ALA A 16 -5.79 -0.97 -0.22
C ALA A 16 -5.98 -0.58 -1.69
N VAL A 17 -6.84 -1.32 -2.40
CA VAL A 17 -7.19 -1.03 -3.80
C VAL A 17 -7.84 0.34 -3.89
N THR A 18 -8.84 0.63 -3.05
CA THR A 18 -9.51 1.94 -3.01
C THR A 18 -8.54 3.07 -2.69
N PHE A 19 -7.61 2.87 -1.73
CA PHE A 19 -6.58 3.86 -1.42
C PHE A 19 -5.70 4.15 -2.63
N LEU A 20 -5.25 3.12 -3.34
CA LEU A 20 -4.43 3.30 -4.54
C LEU A 20 -5.24 3.88 -5.72
N ASP A 21 -6.54 3.62 -5.81
CA ASP A 21 -7.43 4.29 -6.79
C ASP A 21 -7.50 5.80 -6.56
N VAL A 22 -7.75 6.24 -5.32
CA VAL A 22 -7.79 7.68 -5.03
C VAL A 22 -6.41 8.33 -5.15
N LEU A 23 -5.35 7.62 -4.78
CA LEU A 23 -3.98 8.10 -4.91
C LEU A 23 -3.58 8.30 -6.38
N THR A 24 -3.90 7.33 -7.24
CA THR A 24 -3.61 7.41 -8.69
C THR A 24 -4.53 8.38 -9.43
N ALA A 25 -5.73 8.64 -8.90
CA ALA A 25 -6.60 9.71 -9.35
C ALA A 25 -6.13 11.12 -8.92
N HIS A 26 -5.02 11.22 -8.16
CA HIS A 26 -4.53 12.45 -7.54
C HIS A 26 -5.54 13.10 -6.55
N ASP A 27 -6.46 12.30 -5.99
CA ASP A 27 -7.38 12.73 -4.94
C ASP A 27 -6.69 12.56 -3.57
N TRP A 28 -5.82 13.52 -3.26
CA TRP A 28 -5.02 13.51 -2.04
C TRP A 28 -5.85 13.65 -0.76
N GLU A 29 -6.96 14.39 -0.83
CA GLU A 29 -7.86 14.55 0.31
C GLU A 29 -8.60 13.23 0.61
N GLY A 30 -9.09 12.56 -0.42
CA GLY A 30 -9.66 11.21 -0.30
C GLY A 30 -8.65 10.20 0.21
N ALA A 31 -7.41 10.23 -0.30
CA ALA A 31 -6.33 9.38 0.16
C ALA A 31 -5.99 9.61 1.64
N ALA A 32 -5.85 10.86 2.07
CA ALA A 32 -5.58 11.21 3.46
C ALA A 32 -6.69 10.75 4.41
N HIS A 33 -7.95 10.81 3.98
CA HIS A 33 -9.07 10.32 4.78
C HIS A 33 -9.01 8.79 5.02
N LEU A 34 -8.42 8.03 4.09
CA LEU A 34 -8.31 6.57 4.17
C LEU A 34 -7.12 6.08 4.99
N LEU A 35 -6.09 6.90 5.18
CA LEU A 35 -4.90 6.61 5.99
C LEU A 35 -5.23 6.29 7.47
N GLY A 36 -6.42 6.68 7.94
CA GLY A 36 -6.82 6.51 9.33
C GLY A 36 -6.12 7.49 10.28
N PRO A 37 -6.45 7.47 11.58
CA PRO A 37 -6.03 8.52 12.50
C PRO A 37 -4.51 8.56 12.72
N LYS A 38 -3.82 7.42 12.75
CA LYS A 38 -2.37 7.38 12.99
C LYS A 38 -1.55 7.98 11.84
N LEU A 39 -1.76 7.49 10.62
CA LEU A 39 -1.05 8.00 9.45
C LEU A 39 -1.58 9.36 9.03
N GLY A 40 -2.86 9.67 9.21
CA GLY A 40 -3.44 10.96 8.86
C GLY A 40 -2.90 12.13 9.70
N ASP A 41 -2.40 11.88 10.90
CA ASP A 41 -1.67 12.87 11.72
C ASP A 41 -0.26 13.17 11.16
N GLU A 42 0.37 12.22 10.46
CA GLU A 42 1.74 12.33 9.94
C GLU A 42 1.81 12.63 8.43
N LEU A 43 0.82 12.17 7.67
CA LEU A 43 0.72 12.27 6.21
C LEU A 43 -0.58 12.96 5.83
N ASP A 44 -0.48 14.28 5.70
CA ASP A 44 -1.53 15.10 5.11
C ASP A 44 -1.55 14.99 3.57
N ALA A 45 -2.59 15.51 2.95
CA ALA A 45 -2.77 15.51 1.49
C ALA A 45 -1.52 16.03 0.74
N LYS A 46 -0.85 17.05 1.28
CA LYS A 46 0.39 17.59 0.69
C LYS A 46 1.53 16.59 0.75
N SER A 47 1.78 16.00 1.92
CA SER A 47 2.84 14.99 2.10
C SER A 47 2.60 13.75 1.24
N LEU A 48 1.33 13.35 1.07
CA LEU A 48 0.95 12.28 0.13
C LEU A 48 1.28 12.63 -1.33
N ALA A 49 0.95 13.85 -1.77
CA ALA A 49 1.27 14.31 -3.11
C ALA A 49 2.80 14.35 -3.35
N ASP A 50 3.55 14.88 -2.38
CA ASP A 50 5.02 14.96 -2.44
C ASP A 50 5.66 13.55 -2.43
N ALA A 51 5.10 12.61 -1.67
CA ALA A 51 5.54 11.21 -1.67
C ALA A 51 5.23 10.51 -3.00
N TRP A 52 4.02 10.68 -3.53
CA TRP A 52 3.63 10.09 -4.82
C TRP A 52 4.45 10.67 -5.98
N ALA A 53 4.74 11.97 -5.97
CA ALA A 53 5.60 12.60 -6.97
C ALA A 53 7.00 11.96 -6.99
N GLN A 54 7.54 11.55 -5.84
CA GLN A 54 8.80 10.81 -5.78
C GLN A 54 8.66 9.40 -6.36
N VAL A 55 7.55 8.71 -6.08
CA VAL A 55 7.25 7.39 -6.65
C VAL A 55 7.18 7.47 -8.18
N VAL A 56 6.44 8.43 -8.73
CA VAL A 56 6.36 8.68 -10.18
C VAL A 56 7.71 9.11 -10.75
N ALA A 57 8.51 9.90 -10.02
CA ALA A 57 9.85 10.25 -10.47
C ALA A 57 10.82 9.06 -10.53
N LEU A 58 10.60 8.02 -9.70
CA LEU A 58 11.39 6.79 -9.69
C LEU A 58 10.90 5.77 -10.72
N GLY A 59 9.58 5.55 -10.76
CA GLY A 59 8.93 4.53 -11.59
C GLY A 59 8.57 5.00 -12.99
N GLY A 60 8.37 6.30 -13.22
CA GLY A 60 7.80 6.85 -14.44
C GLY A 60 6.27 6.97 -14.37
N GLU A 61 5.60 6.95 -15.53
CA GLU A 61 4.14 6.91 -15.59
C GLU A 61 3.63 5.51 -15.22
N LEU A 62 2.52 5.44 -14.48
CA LEU A 62 1.88 4.17 -14.13
C LEU A 62 1.19 3.59 -15.36
N GLU A 63 1.68 2.46 -15.87
CA GLU A 63 1.13 1.80 -17.05
C GLU A 63 0.01 0.82 -16.68
N ALA A 64 0.22 0.03 -15.63
CA ALA A 64 -0.74 -0.98 -15.21
C ALA A 64 -0.72 -1.24 -13.69
N ARG A 65 -1.83 -1.77 -13.20
CA ARG A 65 -1.99 -2.19 -11.81
C ARG A 65 -2.37 -3.65 -11.78
N HIS A 66 -1.58 -4.44 -11.08
CA HIS A 66 -1.87 -5.85 -10.86
C HIS A 66 -2.84 -6.06 -9.69
N PRO A 67 -3.43 -7.26 -9.56
CA PRO A 67 -4.27 -7.59 -8.41
C PRO A 67 -3.50 -7.47 -7.10
N ALA A 68 -4.11 -6.83 -6.11
CA ALA A 68 -3.57 -6.78 -4.75
C ALA A 68 -3.60 -8.18 -4.11
N GLN A 69 -2.52 -8.54 -3.43
CA GLN A 69 -2.33 -9.81 -2.74
C GLN A 69 -2.12 -9.56 -1.25
N THR A 70 -2.75 -10.37 -0.40
CA THR A 70 -2.53 -10.33 1.05
C THR A 70 -1.37 -11.20 1.45
N VAL A 71 -0.38 -10.59 2.08
CA VAL A 71 0.74 -11.25 2.74
C VAL A 71 0.52 -11.14 4.25
N SER A 72 0.25 -12.27 4.92
CA SER A 72 0.24 -12.29 6.39
C SER A 72 1.66 -12.37 6.90
N LEU A 73 2.17 -11.30 7.52
CA LEU A 73 3.39 -11.38 8.33
C LEU A 73 3.07 -12.00 9.70
N ALA A 74 4.07 -12.66 10.26
CA ALA A 74 3.98 -13.28 11.58
C ALA A 74 3.59 -12.25 12.65
N ASP A 75 2.61 -12.64 13.48
CA ASP A 75 2.14 -11.95 14.68
C ASP A 75 1.48 -10.58 14.50
N GLU A 76 0.23 -10.60 14.02
CA GLU A 76 -0.84 -9.63 14.34
C GLU A 76 -1.11 -8.48 13.34
N VAL A 77 -0.32 -8.32 12.28
CA VAL A 77 -0.52 -7.27 11.24
C VAL A 77 -0.76 -7.91 9.88
N LEU A 78 -1.78 -7.43 9.16
CA LEU A 78 -2.07 -7.86 7.81
C LEU A 78 -1.40 -6.94 6.80
N VAL A 79 -0.61 -7.49 5.90
CA VAL A 79 0.03 -6.71 4.84
C VAL A 79 -0.67 -6.99 3.51
N VAL A 80 -0.97 -5.94 2.76
CA VAL A 80 -1.49 -6.01 1.40
C VAL A 80 -0.41 -5.44 0.50
N GLU A 81 -0.05 -6.19 -0.53
CA GLU A 81 0.91 -5.79 -1.54
C GLU A 81 0.22 -5.73 -2.88
N GLN A 82 0.36 -4.61 -3.59
CA GLN A 82 -0.13 -4.46 -4.95
C GLN A 82 1.06 -4.14 -5.86
N LEU A 83 1.29 -4.98 -6.86
CA LEU A 83 2.28 -4.70 -7.90
C LEU A 83 1.71 -3.63 -8.85
N LEU A 84 2.54 -2.65 -9.16
CA LEU A 84 2.26 -1.49 -9.97
C LEU A 84 3.34 -1.45 -11.05
N ASP A 85 2.94 -1.62 -12.30
CA ASP A 85 3.84 -1.54 -13.43
C ASP A 85 3.98 -0.08 -13.82
N PHE A 86 5.20 0.44 -13.73
CA PHE A 86 5.51 1.77 -14.22
C PHE A 86 6.50 1.67 -15.39
N GLU A 87 6.48 2.70 -16.24
CA GLU A 87 7.25 2.78 -17.48
C GLU A 87 8.76 2.49 -17.30
N ALA A 88 9.35 2.95 -16.19
CA ALA A 88 10.77 2.81 -15.91
C ALA A 88 11.11 1.70 -14.90
N ALA A 89 10.21 1.39 -13.96
CA ALA A 89 10.44 0.35 -12.96
C ALA A 89 9.14 -0.13 -12.28
N ASP A 90 8.98 -1.44 -12.18
CA ASP A 90 7.90 -2.04 -11.40
C ASP A 90 8.06 -1.74 -9.91
N LEU A 91 6.99 -1.27 -9.28
CA LEU A 91 6.94 -0.96 -7.85
C LEU A 91 5.85 -1.77 -7.16
N VAL A 92 6.04 -2.05 -5.89
CA VAL A 92 5.05 -2.69 -5.02
C VAL A 92 4.59 -1.67 -4.00
N GLY A 93 3.30 -1.36 -4.05
CA GLY A 93 2.59 -0.64 -3.00
C GLY A 93 2.27 -1.60 -1.85
N ARG A 94 3.03 -1.49 -0.77
CA ARG A 94 2.88 -2.30 0.44
C ARG A 94 2.13 -1.49 1.50
N ILE A 95 1.00 -2.01 1.95
CA ILE A 95 0.13 -1.37 2.93
C ILE A 95 -0.07 -2.33 4.10
N SER A 96 0.18 -1.87 5.32
CA SER A 96 0.01 -2.68 6.53
C SER A 96 -1.20 -2.23 7.33
N TYR A 97 -2.00 -3.20 7.78
CA TYR A 97 -3.20 -3.01 8.56
C TYR A 97 -3.10 -3.71 9.91
N ASN A 98 -3.50 -3.02 10.98
CA ASN A 98 -3.62 -3.65 12.30
C ASN A 98 -4.86 -4.57 12.37
N ARG A 99 -5.06 -5.21 13.53
CA ARG A 99 -6.25 -6.06 13.78
C ARG A 99 -7.59 -5.32 13.73
N GLU A 100 -7.56 -4.02 13.97
CA GLU A 100 -8.73 -3.13 13.92
C GLU A 100 -9.07 -2.73 12.47
N GLY A 101 -8.23 -3.15 11.52
CA GLY A 101 -8.38 -2.85 10.10
C GLY A 101 -7.88 -1.46 9.73
N GLU A 102 -7.21 -0.74 10.64
CA GLU A 102 -6.64 0.58 10.38
C GLU A 102 -5.30 0.45 9.67
N MET A 103 -5.03 1.38 8.76
CA MET A 103 -3.72 1.46 8.12
C MET A 103 -2.72 1.92 9.18
N VAL A 104 -1.63 1.20 9.30
CA VAL A 104 -0.52 1.49 10.24
C VAL A 104 0.81 1.67 9.53
N GLY A 105 0.86 1.43 8.22
CA GLY A 105 1.98 1.87 7.41
C GLY A 105 1.73 1.72 5.91
N LEU A 106 2.47 2.53 5.15
CA LEU A 106 2.45 2.60 3.69
C LEU A 106 3.90 2.69 3.19
N TRP A 107 4.26 1.83 2.24
CA TRP A 107 5.57 1.83 1.59
C TRP A 107 5.43 1.57 0.09
N PHE A 108 6.23 2.27 -0.70
CA PHE A 108 6.42 1.98 -2.12
C PHE A 108 7.85 1.47 -2.29
N LEU A 109 7.98 0.23 -2.74
CA LEU A 109 9.27 -0.45 -2.87
C LEU A 109 9.45 -0.89 -4.32
N PRO A 110 10.66 -0.86 -4.89
CA PRO A 110 10.94 -1.55 -6.15
C PRO A 110 10.54 -3.01 -6.05
N ALA A 111 9.88 -3.56 -7.08
CA ALA A 111 9.40 -4.94 -7.09
C ALA A 111 10.53 -5.95 -6.80
N ASP A 112 11.73 -5.68 -7.30
CA ASP A 112 12.94 -6.44 -7.02
C ASP A 112 13.27 -6.50 -5.51
N GLN A 113 13.11 -5.41 -4.77
CA GLN A 113 13.32 -5.39 -3.31
C GLN A 113 12.16 -6.01 -2.52
N ALA A 114 10.92 -5.84 -2.99
CA ALA A 114 9.74 -6.36 -2.31
C ALA A 114 9.70 -7.89 -2.37
N LEU A 115 9.98 -8.47 -3.54
CA LEU A 115 9.96 -9.92 -3.77
C LEU A 115 11.21 -10.62 -3.22
N SER A 116 12.36 -9.92 -3.15
CA SER A 116 13.61 -10.50 -2.63
C SER A 116 13.62 -10.80 -1.12
N LYS A 117 12.69 -10.24 -0.34
CA LYS A 117 12.63 -10.48 1.12
C LYS A 117 11.94 -11.78 1.53
N ASP A 118 11.35 -12.54 0.60
CA ASP A 118 10.80 -13.87 0.89
C ASP A 118 11.86 -15.00 0.84
N GLN A 119 13.09 -14.72 0.37
CA GLN A 119 14.12 -15.76 0.15
C GLN A 119 15.36 -15.69 1.05
N SER A 120 15.41 -14.81 2.05
CA SER A 120 16.48 -14.83 3.06
C SER A 120 15.97 -15.41 4.38
N ARG A 121 15.85 -16.74 4.43
CA ARG A 121 15.71 -17.49 5.67
C ARG A 121 16.84 -18.50 5.80
#